data_AF-A0A8I2YKG4-F1
#
_entry.id   AF-A0A8I2YKG4-F1
#
_cell.length_a   1.000
_cell.length_b   1.000
_cell.length_c   1.000
_cell.angle_alpha   90.00
_cell.angle_beta   90.00
_cell.angle_gamma   90.00
#
_symmetry.space_group_name_H-M   'P 1'
#
loop_
_entity.id
_entity.type
_entity.pdbx_description
1 polymer ?
#
loop_
_entity_poly.entity_id
_entity_poly.type
_entity_poly.pdbx_seq_one_letter_code
_entity_poly.pdbx_strand_id
1 'polypeptide(L)'
;MPESMLPTKPSRPALTAKEKQRRRHKRKALALDITAAKQAYMQTAADIENNNGWSLKWAQTQLFMKSSIGRPTRRVSTWNAFLRAKLGRMNSGRAHGECFKLTKYVAENKDTLLATYKQLSLEEQNNFIDAIKASRVQHPVVQACANPKAVSNTISAVFATMDHEWTSLCAQTGIEGFYIAVRGSIDDLSTPKFFFATKAEQFVKSVLNVDPDRLA
;
A
#
# COMPACT_ATOMS: atom_id res chain seq x y z
N MET A 1 -22.68 50.71 -11.15
CA MET A 1 -21.84 49.70 -10.46
C MET A 1 -22.80 48.71 -9.79
N PRO A 2 -23.07 47.54 -10.37
CA PRO A 2 -24.02 46.59 -9.79
C PRO A 2 -23.35 45.84 -8.63
N GLU A 3 -23.96 45.98 -7.45
CA GLU A 3 -23.56 45.35 -6.20
C GLU A 3 -23.78 43.83 -6.30
N SER A 4 -22.69 43.06 -6.41
CA SER A 4 -22.78 41.61 -6.57
C SER A 4 -23.29 40.97 -5.28
N MET A 5 -24.55 40.55 -5.27
CA MET A 5 -25.13 39.74 -4.19
C MET A 5 -24.43 38.38 -4.15
N LEU A 6 -23.48 38.22 -3.22
CA LEU A 6 -22.87 36.93 -2.94
C LEU A 6 -23.93 35.97 -2.37
N PRO A 7 -24.04 34.73 -2.88
CA PRO A 7 -25.03 33.77 -2.40
C PRO A 7 -24.81 33.46 -0.91
N THR A 8 -25.84 33.69 -0.11
CA THR A 8 -25.84 33.35 1.32
C THR A 8 -25.78 31.83 1.48
N LYS A 9 -24.79 31.35 2.24
CA LYS A 9 -24.60 29.92 2.47
C LYS A 9 -25.84 29.35 3.17
N PRO A 10 -26.43 28.24 2.69
CA PRO A 10 -27.60 27.65 3.32
C PRO A 10 -27.30 27.26 4.77
N SER A 11 -28.13 27.73 5.70
CA SER A 11 -28.06 27.39 7.11
C SER A 11 -28.37 25.91 7.31
N ARG A 12 -27.48 25.17 7.98
CA ARG A 12 -27.71 23.76 8.28
C ARG A 12 -28.80 23.64 9.36
N PRO A 13 -29.76 22.71 9.21
CA PRO A 13 -30.83 22.53 10.20
C PRO A 13 -30.26 22.17 11.57
N ALA A 14 -30.83 22.77 12.62
CA ALA A 14 -30.42 22.51 13.99
C ALA A 14 -30.79 21.08 14.41
N LEU A 15 -29.82 20.36 14.99
CA LEU A 15 -30.05 19.01 15.48
C LEU A 15 -30.94 19.01 16.72
N THR A 16 -31.91 18.11 16.74
CA THR A 16 -32.76 17.85 17.91
C THR A 16 -31.93 17.28 19.07
N ALA A 17 -32.43 17.41 20.30
CA ALA A 17 -31.77 16.84 21.48
C ALA A 17 -31.56 15.32 21.36
N LYS A 18 -32.54 14.60 20.81
CA LYS A 18 -32.48 13.16 20.53
C LYS A 18 -31.36 12.81 19.56
N GLU A 19 -31.17 13.58 18.50
CA GLU A 19 -30.08 13.36 17.55
C GLU A 19 -28.71 13.67 18.15
N LYS A 20 -28.59 14.72 18.97
CA LYS A 20 -27.36 15.04 19.71
C LYS A 20 -26.99 13.89 20.65
N GLN A 21 -27.95 13.34 21.39
CA GLN A 21 -27.73 12.19 22.28
C GLN A 21 -27.30 10.94 21.49
N ARG A 22 -27.98 10.63 20.38
CA ARG A 22 -27.59 9.53 19.48
C ARG A 22 -26.17 9.70 18.95
N ARG A 23 -25.77 10.93 18.56
CA ARG A 23 -24.41 11.23 18.11
C ARG A 23 -23.38 11.03 19.22
N ARG A 24 -23.66 11.46 20.45
CA ARG A 24 -22.78 11.25 21.61
C ARG A 24 -22.59 9.75 21.89
N HIS A 25 -23.67 8.98 21.88
CA HIS A 25 -23.60 7.52 22.06
C HIS A 25 -22.77 6.85 20.97
N LYS A 26 -23.02 7.16 19.69
CA LYS A 26 -22.22 6.64 18.57
C LYS A 26 -20.75 7.01 18.67
N ARG A 27 -20.43 8.25 19.05
CA ARG A 27 -19.05 8.70 19.23
C ARG A 27 -18.36 7.97 20.38
N LYS A 28 -19.06 7.75 21.49
CA LYS A 28 -18.54 6.97 22.63
C LYS A 28 -18.28 5.52 22.23
N ALA A 29 -19.23 4.87 21.55
CA ALA A 29 -19.07 3.52 21.04
C ALA A 29 -17.86 3.41 20.09
N LEU A 30 -17.78 4.30 19.09
CA LEU A 30 -16.64 4.32 18.16
C LEU A 30 -15.29 4.52 18.87
N ALA A 31 -15.23 5.38 19.90
CA ALA A 31 -14.00 5.58 20.66
C ALA A 31 -13.58 4.33 21.44
N LEU A 32 -14.55 3.59 22.00
CA LEU A 32 -14.31 2.30 22.65
C LEU A 32 -13.82 1.26 21.64
N ASP A 33 -14.48 1.15 20.49
CA ASP A 33 -14.11 0.21 19.42
C ASP A 33 -12.68 0.48 18.91
N ILE A 34 -12.33 1.75 18.70
CA ILE A 34 -10.96 2.15 18.30
C ILE A 34 -9.94 1.79 19.39
N THR A 35 -10.29 1.99 20.66
CA THR A 35 -9.40 1.67 21.79
C THR A 35 -9.16 0.17 21.89
N ALA A 36 -10.22 -0.63 21.78
CA ALA A 36 -10.14 -2.09 21.77
C ALA A 36 -9.29 -2.60 20.57
N ALA A 37 -9.50 -2.03 19.38
CA ALA A 37 -8.71 -2.38 18.19
C ALA A 37 -7.22 -2.05 18.37
N LYS A 38 -6.88 -0.89 18.98
CA LYS A 38 -5.50 -0.53 19.31
C LYS A 38 -4.88 -1.51 20.31
N GLN A 39 -5.62 -1.92 21.34
CA GLN A 39 -5.15 -2.90 22.32
C GLN A 39 -4.90 -4.27 21.69
N ALA A 40 -5.83 -4.76 20.87
CA ALA A 40 -5.67 -6.03 20.15
C ALA A 40 -4.46 -6.01 19.20
N TYR A 41 -4.23 -4.88 18.53
CA TYR A 41 -3.05 -4.68 17.70
C TYR A 41 -1.75 -4.75 18.51
N MET A 42 -1.69 -4.09 19.67
CA MET A 42 -0.52 -4.12 20.55
C MET A 42 -0.25 -5.52 21.10
N GLN A 43 -1.29 -6.24 21.50
CA GLN A 43 -1.18 -7.63 21.95
C GLN A 43 -0.64 -8.53 20.83
N THR A 44 -1.22 -8.43 19.63
CA THR A 44 -0.74 -9.19 18.46
C THR A 44 0.72 -8.90 18.14
N ALA A 45 1.15 -7.64 18.24
CA ALA A 45 2.54 -7.27 18.02
C ALA A 45 3.48 -7.89 19.09
N ALA A 46 3.07 -7.87 20.36
CA ALA A 46 3.82 -8.50 21.45
C ALA A 46 3.88 -10.03 21.30
N ASP A 47 2.80 -10.67 20.88
CA ASP A 47 2.78 -12.11 20.61
C ASP A 47 3.75 -12.48 19.48
N ILE A 48 3.83 -11.66 18.42
CA ILE A 48 4.80 -11.85 17.33
C ILE A 48 6.24 -11.72 17.84
N GLU A 49 6.53 -10.71 18.66
CA GLU A 49 7.84 -10.53 19.30
C GLU A 49 8.22 -11.75 20.12
N ASN A 50 7.36 -12.19 21.04
CA ASN A 50 7.61 -13.33 21.91
C ASN A 50 7.82 -14.63 21.14
N ASN A 51 7.05 -14.86 20.07
CA ASN A 51 7.11 -16.10 19.31
C ASN A 51 8.28 -16.19 18.32
N ASN A 52 8.84 -15.05 17.89
CA ASN A 52 9.80 -15.02 16.77
C ASN A 52 11.13 -14.32 17.11
N GLY A 53 11.27 -13.72 18.30
CA GLY A 53 12.49 -13.03 18.74
C GLY A 53 12.74 -11.69 18.04
N TRP A 54 11.76 -11.14 17.33
CA TRP A 54 11.85 -9.81 16.70
C TRP A 54 11.44 -8.72 17.68
N SER A 55 11.98 -7.50 17.51
CA SER A 55 11.58 -6.38 18.37
C SER A 55 10.11 -5.99 18.20
N LEU A 56 9.46 -5.54 19.28
CA LEU A 56 8.08 -5.03 19.26
C LEU A 56 7.86 -3.98 18.18
N LYS A 57 8.82 -3.04 18.04
CA LYS A 57 8.77 -1.96 17.04
C LYS A 57 8.75 -2.52 15.62
N TRP A 58 9.55 -3.56 15.35
CA TRP A 58 9.55 -4.24 14.07
C TRP A 58 8.19 -4.92 13.81
N ALA A 59 7.65 -5.64 14.79
CA ALA A 59 6.36 -6.32 14.66
C ALA A 59 5.21 -5.33 14.39
N GLN A 60 5.17 -4.22 15.13
CA GLN A 60 4.24 -3.12 14.89
C GLN A 60 4.36 -2.58 13.46
N THR A 61 5.59 -2.27 13.04
CA THR A 61 5.86 -1.73 11.69
C THR A 61 5.38 -2.71 10.62
N GLN A 62 5.62 -4.01 10.76
CA GLN A 62 5.15 -5.01 9.79
C GLN A 62 3.63 -5.11 9.73
N LEU A 63 2.93 -5.08 10.88
CA LEU A 63 1.47 -5.08 10.92
C LEU A 63 0.89 -3.81 10.26
N PHE A 64 1.55 -2.67 10.43
CA PHE A 64 1.14 -1.40 9.83
C PHE A 64 1.49 -1.31 8.35
N MET A 65 2.68 -1.73 7.91
CA MET A 65 3.06 -1.71 6.50
C MET A 65 2.22 -2.67 5.66
N LYS A 66 1.87 -3.83 6.22
CA LYS A 66 0.91 -4.74 5.59
C LYS A 66 -0.52 -4.17 5.59
N SER A 67 -0.81 -3.07 6.29
CA SER A 67 -2.12 -2.38 6.32
C SER A 67 -2.58 -1.77 4.99
N SER A 68 -1.89 -2.06 3.89
CA SER A 68 -2.57 -2.41 2.64
C SER A 68 -3.62 -3.55 2.78
N ILE A 69 -3.93 -4.01 4.00
CA ILE A 69 -5.05 -4.82 4.52
C ILE A 69 -6.39 -4.63 3.76
N GLY A 70 -6.58 -3.54 3.02
CA GLY A 70 -7.78 -3.32 2.22
C GLY A 70 -7.58 -3.20 0.72
N ARG A 71 -6.37 -3.31 0.15
CA ARG A 71 -6.26 -3.28 -1.32
C ARG A 71 -6.92 -4.56 -1.82
N PRO A 72 -8.08 -4.48 -2.50
CA PRO A 72 -8.71 -5.67 -3.03
C PRO A 72 -7.66 -6.37 -3.86
N THR A 73 -7.36 -7.63 -3.53
CA THR A 73 -6.43 -8.41 -4.33
C THR A 73 -6.87 -8.27 -5.78
N ARG A 74 -5.93 -7.93 -6.68
CA ARG A 74 -6.27 -7.71 -8.09
C ARG A 74 -7.14 -8.87 -8.55
N ARG A 75 -8.33 -8.55 -9.06
CA ARG A 75 -9.29 -9.55 -9.55
C ARG A 75 -8.52 -10.48 -10.48
N VAL A 76 -8.58 -11.78 -10.19
CA VAL A 76 -7.94 -12.78 -11.05
C VAL A 76 -8.65 -12.73 -12.39
N SER A 77 -7.92 -12.36 -13.43
CA SER A 77 -8.44 -12.47 -14.79
C SER A 77 -8.69 -13.94 -15.12
N THR A 78 -9.86 -14.25 -15.65
CA THR A 78 -10.24 -15.59 -16.15
C THR A 78 -9.19 -16.15 -17.11
N TRP A 79 -8.70 -15.32 -18.02
CA TRP A 79 -7.64 -15.67 -18.96
C TRP A 79 -6.34 -16.08 -18.25
N ASN A 80 -5.91 -15.30 -17.26
CA ASN A 80 -4.71 -15.64 -16.48
C ASN A 80 -4.91 -16.93 -15.69
N ALA A 81 -6.13 -17.20 -15.23
CA ALA A 81 -6.46 -18.42 -14.51
C ALA A 81 -6.38 -19.66 -15.42
N PHE A 82 -7.00 -19.56 -16.60
CA PHE A 82 -6.91 -20.56 -17.66
C PHE A 82 -5.46 -20.84 -18.06
N LEU A 83 -4.66 -19.80 -18.33
CA LEU A 83 -3.26 -19.95 -18.73
C LEU A 83 -2.44 -20.67 -17.66
N ARG A 84 -2.60 -20.32 -16.38
CA ARG A 84 -1.89 -20.97 -15.28
C ARG A 84 -2.28 -22.44 -15.16
N ALA A 85 -3.56 -22.78 -15.32
CA ALA A 85 -4.01 -24.16 -15.28
C ALA A 85 -3.44 -24.99 -16.43
N LYS A 86 -3.47 -24.47 -17.67
CA LYS A 86 -2.90 -25.15 -18.85
C LYS A 86 -1.39 -25.29 -18.75
N LEU A 87 -0.69 -24.23 -18.35
CA LEU A 87 0.76 -24.27 -18.11
C LEU A 87 1.12 -25.27 -17.00
N GLY A 88 0.35 -25.29 -15.91
CA GLY A 88 0.54 -26.25 -14.82
C GLY A 88 0.41 -27.70 -15.29
N ARG A 89 -0.58 -28.00 -16.14
CA ARG A 89 -0.73 -29.33 -16.75
C ARG A 89 0.44 -29.68 -17.66
N MET A 90 0.90 -28.75 -18.50
CA MET A 90 2.04 -28.95 -19.40
C MET A 90 3.37 -29.15 -18.65
N ASN A 91 3.52 -28.50 -17.50
CA ASN A 91 4.68 -28.63 -16.63
C ASN A 91 4.57 -29.79 -15.63
N SER A 92 3.41 -30.45 -15.55
CA SER A 92 3.20 -31.60 -14.67
C SER A 92 4.13 -32.74 -15.08
N GLY A 93 4.98 -33.20 -14.17
CA GLY A 93 5.96 -34.26 -14.42
C GLY A 93 7.31 -33.80 -14.98
N ARG A 94 7.52 -32.48 -15.18
CA ARG A 94 8.83 -31.93 -15.58
C ARG A 94 9.67 -31.53 -14.38
N ALA A 95 10.99 -31.62 -14.51
CA ALA A 95 11.91 -31.08 -13.52
C ALA A 95 11.86 -29.54 -13.51
N HIS A 96 12.20 -28.92 -12.38
CA HIS A 96 12.07 -27.47 -12.19
C HIS A 96 12.82 -26.63 -13.24
N GLY A 97 13.96 -27.11 -13.75
CA GLY A 97 14.75 -26.45 -14.80
C GLY A 97 14.17 -26.58 -16.22
N GLU A 98 13.27 -27.55 -16.45
CA GLU A 98 12.71 -27.88 -17.76
C GLU A 98 11.26 -27.37 -17.93
N CYS A 99 10.69 -26.81 -16.87
CA CYS A 99 9.38 -26.18 -16.90
C CYS A 99 9.34 -25.03 -17.90
N PHE A 100 8.29 -24.98 -18.71
CA PHE A 100 8.07 -23.85 -19.60
C PHE A 100 7.84 -22.57 -18.81
N LYS A 101 8.56 -21.52 -19.19
CA LYS A 101 8.26 -20.16 -18.75
C LYS A 101 6.96 -19.70 -19.42
N LEU A 102 6.09 -19.03 -18.67
CA LEU A 102 4.79 -18.55 -19.17
C LEU A 102 4.92 -17.77 -20.48
N THR A 103 5.91 -16.89 -20.60
CA THR A 103 6.14 -16.08 -21.81
C THR A 103 6.44 -16.93 -23.04
N LYS A 104 7.28 -17.96 -22.90
CA LYS A 104 7.61 -18.88 -24.00
C LYS A 104 6.40 -19.73 -24.38
N TYR A 105 5.72 -20.28 -23.37
CA TYR A 105 4.51 -21.08 -23.58
C TYR A 105 3.42 -20.31 -24.34
N VAL A 106 3.16 -19.06 -23.94
CA VAL A 106 2.17 -18.19 -24.60
C VAL A 106 2.62 -17.83 -26.01
N ALA A 107 3.91 -17.57 -26.25
CA ALA A 107 4.41 -17.26 -27.59
C ALA A 107 4.26 -18.44 -28.56
N GLU A 108 4.58 -19.65 -28.11
CA GLU A 108 4.53 -20.87 -28.94
C GLU A 108 3.09 -21.38 -29.17
N ASN A 109 2.17 -21.14 -28.23
CA ASN A 109 0.83 -21.72 -28.24
C ASN A 109 -0.28 -20.65 -28.34
N LYS A 110 0.04 -19.45 -28.79
CA LYS A 110 -0.89 -18.30 -28.71
C LYS A 110 -2.23 -18.60 -29.37
N ASP A 111 -2.22 -19.09 -30.61
CA ASP A 111 -3.43 -19.24 -31.41
C ASP A 111 -4.31 -20.38 -30.87
N THR A 112 -3.70 -21.49 -30.45
CA THR A 112 -4.42 -22.62 -29.84
C THR A 112 -5.01 -22.25 -28.48
N LEU A 113 -4.28 -21.49 -27.66
CA LEU A 113 -4.78 -20.99 -26.37
C LEU A 113 -5.96 -20.02 -26.55
N LEU A 114 -5.92 -19.15 -27.56
CA LEU A 114 -7.03 -18.24 -27.86
C LEU A 114 -8.25 -19.00 -28.40
N ALA A 115 -8.07 -19.96 -29.29
CA ALA A 115 -9.16 -20.77 -29.83
C ALA A 115 -9.84 -21.59 -28.73
N THR A 116 -9.06 -22.28 -27.90
CA THR A 116 -9.58 -23.08 -26.78
C THR A 116 -10.27 -22.20 -25.73
N TYR A 117 -9.75 -21.01 -25.45
CA TYR A 117 -10.39 -20.12 -24.49
C TYR A 117 -11.72 -19.56 -24.98
N LYS A 118 -11.86 -19.28 -26.28
CA LYS A 118 -13.14 -18.85 -26.87
C LYS A 118 -14.23 -19.93 -26.78
N GLN A 119 -13.84 -21.20 -26.68
CA GLN A 119 -14.76 -22.33 -26.56
C GLN A 119 -15.15 -22.64 -25.11
N LEU A 120 -14.52 -22.00 -24.11
CA LEU A 120 -14.84 -22.23 -22.70
C LEU A 120 -16.20 -21.66 -22.35
N SER A 121 -17.01 -22.50 -21.70
CA SER A 121 -18.24 -22.05 -21.05
C SER A 121 -17.95 -21.12 -19.88
N LEU A 122 -18.95 -20.33 -19.48
CA LEU A 122 -18.84 -19.45 -18.32
C LEU A 122 -18.60 -20.23 -17.02
N GLU A 123 -19.18 -21.42 -16.90
CA GLU A 123 -19.01 -22.31 -15.76
C GLU A 123 -17.55 -22.77 -15.62
N GLU A 124 -16.93 -23.20 -16.72
CA GLU A 124 -15.50 -23.59 -16.71
C GLU A 124 -14.59 -22.40 -16.39
N GLN A 125 -14.91 -21.21 -16.89
CA GLN A 125 -14.16 -19.98 -16.55
C GLN A 125 -14.22 -19.67 -15.05
N ASN A 126 -15.40 -19.83 -14.43
CA ASN A 126 -15.56 -19.65 -12.99
C ASN A 126 -14.78 -20.72 -12.20
N ASN A 127 -14.80 -21.97 -12.65
CA ASN A 127 -14.04 -23.06 -12.04
C ASN A 127 -12.54 -22.76 -12.00
N PHE A 128 -11.97 -22.15 -13.06
CA PHE A 128 -10.57 -21.72 -13.03
C PHE A 128 -10.30 -20.61 -12.01
N ILE A 129 -11.21 -19.64 -11.89
CA ILE A 129 -11.08 -18.58 -10.87
C ILE A 129 -11.10 -19.19 -9.48
N ASP A 130 -12.05 -20.07 -9.21
CA ASP A 130 -12.26 -20.64 -7.88
C ASP A 130 -11.12 -21.59 -7.50
N ALA A 131 -10.56 -22.34 -8.46
CA ALA A 131 -9.33 -23.10 -8.24
C ALA A 131 -8.15 -22.20 -7.83
N ILE A 132 -8.01 -21.00 -8.44
CA ILE A 132 -6.96 -20.05 -8.02
C ILE A 132 -7.24 -19.46 -6.64
N LYS A 133 -8.50 -19.14 -6.32
CA LYS A 133 -8.85 -18.67 -4.98
C LYS A 133 -8.54 -19.74 -3.94
N ALA A 134 -8.94 -20.99 -4.18
CA ALA A 134 -8.66 -22.13 -3.31
C ALA A 134 -7.16 -22.33 -3.14
N SER A 135 -6.39 -22.30 -4.23
CA SER A 135 -4.92 -22.43 -4.19
C SER A 135 -4.27 -21.31 -3.37
N ARG A 136 -4.77 -20.07 -3.44
CA ARG A 136 -4.27 -18.95 -2.60
C ARG A 136 -4.57 -19.13 -1.11
N VAL A 137 -5.67 -19.81 -0.78
CA VAL A 137 -6.03 -20.12 0.61
C VAL A 137 -5.20 -21.29 1.14
N GLN A 138 -5.00 -22.33 0.33
CA GLN A 138 -4.21 -23.53 0.69
C GLN A 138 -2.71 -23.25 0.74
N HIS A 139 -2.21 -22.46 -0.21
CA HIS A 139 -0.84 -22.00 -0.28
C HIS A 139 -0.85 -20.48 -0.19
N PRO A 140 -1.09 -19.93 1.02
CA PRO A 140 -0.88 -18.52 1.22
C PRO A 140 0.56 -18.26 0.82
N VAL A 141 0.76 -17.40 -0.18
CA VAL A 141 2.09 -16.90 -0.48
C VAL A 141 2.51 -16.20 0.80
N VAL A 142 3.33 -16.88 1.60
CA VAL A 142 3.96 -16.30 2.77
C VAL A 142 4.83 -15.21 2.20
N GLN A 143 4.28 -14.00 2.12
CA GLN A 143 5.07 -12.79 1.96
C GLN A 143 5.83 -12.68 3.28
N ALA A 144 6.92 -13.44 3.33
CA ALA A 144 7.89 -13.52 4.39
C ALA A 144 8.46 -12.13 4.52
N CYS A 145 7.89 -11.38 5.48
CA CYS A 145 8.17 -9.98 5.72
C CYS A 145 7.90 -9.10 4.49
N ALA A 146 7.72 -7.79 4.69
CA ALA A 146 7.92 -6.89 3.57
C ALA A 146 9.41 -7.01 3.19
N ASN A 147 9.71 -7.61 2.04
CA ASN A 147 11.08 -7.69 1.51
C ASN A 147 11.74 -6.32 1.75
N PRO A 148 12.89 -6.21 2.43
CA PRO A 148 13.48 -4.92 2.76
C PRO A 148 13.63 -4.01 1.54
N LYS A 149 13.87 -4.60 0.36
CA LYS A 149 13.88 -3.88 -0.93
C LYS A 149 12.50 -3.32 -1.30
N ALA A 150 11.42 -4.08 -1.09
CA ALA A 150 10.06 -3.61 -1.32
C ALA A 150 9.66 -2.49 -0.35
N VAL A 151 10.07 -2.58 0.93
CA VAL A 151 9.92 -1.50 1.91
C VAL A 151 10.65 -0.25 1.43
N SER A 152 11.93 -0.38 1.09
CA SER A 152 12.76 0.72 0.58
C SER A 152 12.18 1.37 -0.68
N ASN A 153 11.66 0.57 -1.63
CA ASN A 153 10.98 1.07 -2.82
C ASN A 153 9.69 1.82 -2.47
N THR A 154 8.91 1.31 -1.50
CA THR A 154 7.67 1.96 -1.04
C THR A 154 8.00 3.30 -0.39
N ILE A 155 8.99 3.34 0.50
CA ILE A 155 9.48 4.56 1.15
C ILE A 155 9.94 5.58 0.09
N SER A 156 10.76 5.14 -0.87
CA SER A 156 11.25 6.02 -1.95
C SER A 156 10.11 6.58 -2.81
N ALA A 157 9.08 5.78 -3.11
CA ALA A 157 7.90 6.25 -3.84
C ALA A 157 7.08 7.27 -3.03
N VAL A 158 6.94 7.07 -1.71
CA VAL A 158 6.24 8.04 -0.84
C VAL A 158 7.00 9.37 -0.80
N PHE A 159 8.32 9.34 -0.62
CA PHE A 159 9.13 10.56 -0.61
C PHE A 159 9.11 11.28 -1.97
N ALA A 160 9.14 10.55 -3.09
CA ALA A 160 8.99 11.15 -4.41
C ALA A 160 7.65 11.89 -4.58
N THR A 161 6.56 11.34 -4.03
CA THR A 161 5.26 12.03 -4.01
C THR A 161 5.31 13.26 -3.11
N MET A 162 5.92 13.17 -1.92
CA MET A 162 6.08 14.30 -1.01
C MET A 162 6.91 15.42 -1.63
N ASP A 163 7.99 15.11 -2.34
CA ASP A 163 8.81 16.10 -3.05
C ASP A 163 8.00 16.86 -4.09
N HIS A 164 7.15 16.14 -4.84
CA HIS A 164 6.27 16.74 -5.82
C HIS A 164 5.22 17.67 -5.16
N GLU A 165 4.59 17.21 -4.08
CA GLU A 165 3.60 17.99 -3.33
C GLU A 165 4.24 19.23 -2.69
N TRP A 166 5.43 19.10 -2.08
CA TRP A 166 6.16 20.22 -1.50
C TRP A 166 6.57 21.24 -2.56
N THR A 167 7.09 20.78 -3.70
CA THR A 167 7.44 21.67 -4.83
C THR A 167 6.22 22.45 -5.31
N SER A 168 5.07 21.79 -5.44
CA SER A 168 3.81 22.43 -5.83
C SER A 168 3.36 23.46 -4.79
N LEU A 169 3.45 23.15 -3.50
CA LEU A 169 3.08 24.07 -2.43
C LEU A 169 3.98 25.30 -2.39
N CYS A 170 5.28 25.13 -2.59
CA CYS A 170 6.23 26.25 -2.67
C CYS A 170 5.86 27.18 -3.84
N ALA A 171 5.55 26.62 -5.00
CA ALA A 171 5.14 27.39 -6.18
C ALA A 171 3.81 28.15 -5.97
N GLN A 172 2.84 27.56 -5.28
CA GLN A 172 1.52 28.16 -5.07
C GLN A 172 1.51 29.25 -3.99
N THR A 173 2.31 29.09 -2.94
CA THR A 173 2.23 29.96 -1.75
C THR A 173 3.41 30.90 -1.60
N GLY A 174 4.52 30.65 -2.30
CA GLY A 174 5.78 31.35 -2.08
C GLY A 174 6.46 31.01 -0.75
N ILE A 175 5.92 30.05 0.02
CA ILE A 175 6.53 29.56 1.24
C ILE A 175 7.66 28.60 0.86
N GLU A 176 8.83 28.81 1.44
CA GLU A 176 10.02 27.99 1.21
C GLU A 176 10.24 27.11 2.44
N GLY A 177 10.63 25.87 2.22
CA GLY A 177 10.81 24.91 3.31
C GLY A 177 11.78 23.79 2.96
N PHE A 178 12.10 23.00 3.97
CA PHE A 178 12.90 21.79 3.82
C PHE A 178 12.41 20.73 4.81
N TYR A 179 12.73 19.47 4.53
CA TYR A 179 12.55 18.38 5.49
C TYR A 179 13.73 17.42 5.45
N ILE A 180 13.96 16.77 6.60
CA ILE A 180 14.97 15.74 6.78
C ILE A 180 14.27 14.52 7.39
N ALA A 181 14.43 13.36 6.74
CA ALA A 181 13.94 12.10 7.26
C ALA A 181 15.11 11.12 7.46
N VAL A 182 15.24 10.61 8.67
CA VAL A 182 16.27 9.64 9.07
C VAL A 182 15.62 8.33 9.46
N ARG A 183 16.39 7.23 9.41
CA ARG A 183 15.92 5.91 9.84
C ARG A 183 15.49 5.92 11.30
N GLY A 184 14.37 5.26 11.60
CA GLY A 184 13.85 5.14 12.95
C GLY A 184 14.39 3.92 13.71
N SER A 185 14.85 2.90 13.00
CA SER A 185 15.46 1.69 13.55
C SER A 185 16.76 1.34 12.82
N ILE A 186 17.61 0.53 13.46
CA ILE A 186 18.78 -0.09 12.83
C ILE A 186 18.38 -1.08 11.73
N ASP A 187 17.17 -1.63 11.82
CA ASP A 187 16.62 -2.59 10.85
C ASP A 187 16.10 -1.92 9.57
N ASP A 188 15.94 -0.60 9.57
CA ASP A 188 15.46 0.14 8.42
C ASP A 188 16.61 0.35 7.43
N LEU A 189 16.54 -0.33 6.29
CA LEU A 189 17.53 -0.22 5.21
C LEU A 189 17.34 1.02 4.32
N SER A 190 16.43 1.93 4.66
CA SER A 190 16.22 3.16 3.90
C SER A 190 17.36 4.15 4.15
N THR A 191 17.93 4.70 3.07
CA THR A 191 18.85 5.83 3.20
C THR A 191 18.08 7.06 3.72
N PRO A 192 18.75 7.96 4.45
CA PRO A 192 18.17 9.26 4.78
C PRO A 192 17.64 9.99 3.53
N LYS A 193 16.57 10.75 3.72
CA LYS A 193 15.92 11.52 2.64
C LYS A 193 15.89 12.99 3.02
N PHE A 194 16.19 13.82 2.04
CA PHE A 194 16.30 15.25 2.18
C PHE A 194 15.57 15.91 1.04
N PHE A 195 14.88 17.00 1.35
CA PHE A 195 14.31 17.91 0.37
C PHE A 195 14.60 19.32 0.84
N PHE A 196 15.10 20.16 -0.06
CA PHE A 196 15.30 21.58 0.19
C PHE A 196 14.72 22.36 -0.98
N ALA A 197 13.82 23.30 -0.68
CA ALA A 197 13.51 24.36 -1.63
C ALA A 197 14.72 25.31 -1.77
N THR A 198 14.87 25.98 -2.91
CA THR A 198 16.10 26.72 -3.23
C THR A 198 16.50 27.75 -2.17
N LYS A 199 15.55 28.51 -1.62
CA LYS A 199 15.86 29.50 -0.58
C LYS A 199 16.08 28.87 0.79
N ALA A 200 15.41 27.76 1.05
CA ALA A 200 15.62 26.99 2.27
C ALA A 200 17.02 26.37 2.30
N GLU A 201 17.51 25.86 1.18
CA GLU A 201 18.88 25.36 1.04
C GLU A 201 19.92 26.46 1.32
N GLN A 202 19.72 27.64 0.71
CA GLN A 202 20.58 28.80 0.96
C GLN A 202 20.56 29.21 2.42
N PHE A 203 19.39 29.26 3.05
CA PHE A 203 19.25 29.56 4.47
C PHE A 203 20.01 28.56 5.35
N VAL A 204 19.90 27.26 5.08
CA VAL A 204 20.62 26.22 5.84
C VAL A 204 22.14 26.38 5.66
N LYS A 205 22.60 26.62 4.43
CA LYS A 205 24.03 26.87 4.15
C LYS A 205 24.54 28.14 4.83
N SER A 206 23.84 29.26 4.71
CA SER A 206 24.34 30.57 5.16
C SER A 206 24.09 30.85 6.64
N VAL A 207 22.96 30.41 7.19
CA VAL A 207 22.55 30.73 8.57
C VAL A 207 22.92 29.61 9.52
N LEU A 208 22.67 28.36 9.15
CA LEU A 208 22.98 27.21 10.01
C LEU A 208 24.43 26.72 9.83
N ASN A 209 25.12 27.17 8.77
CA ASN A 209 26.46 26.72 8.41
C ASN A 209 26.54 25.19 8.28
N VAL A 210 25.47 24.59 7.76
CA VAL A 210 25.37 23.16 7.48
C VAL A 210 25.35 22.99 5.98
N ASP A 211 26.24 22.16 5.46
CA ASP A 211 26.22 21.75 4.06
C ASP A 211 25.25 20.58 3.90
N PRO A 212 24.11 20.76 3.20
CA PRO A 212 23.11 19.71 2.96
C PRO A 212 23.70 18.46 2.30
N ASP A 213 24.71 18.62 1.45
CA ASP A 213 25.35 17.51 0.73
C ASP A 213 26.12 16.58 1.68
N ARG A 214 26.50 17.08 2.87
CA ARG A 214 27.15 16.27 3.92
C ARG A 214 26.17 15.47 4.76
N LEU A 215 24.87 15.72 4.62
CA LEU A 215 23.84 14.97 5.34
C LEU A 215 23.44 13.69 4.61
N ALA A 216 23.64 13.62 3.29
CA ALA A 216 23.30 12.49 2.42
C ALA A 216 24.25 11.30 2.57
#